data_AF-A0ABD0PZF6-F1
#
_entry.id   AF-A0ABD0PZF6-F1
#
_cell.length_a   1.000
_cell.length_b   1.000
_cell.length_c   1.000
_cell.angle_alpha   90.00
_cell.angle_beta   90.00
_cell.angle_gamma   90.00
#
_symmetry.space_group_name_H-M   'P 1'
#
loop_
_entity.id
_entity.type
_entity.pdbx_description
1 polymer ?
#
loop_
_entity_poly.entity_id
_entity_poly.type
_entity_poly.pdbx_seq_one_letter_code
_entity_poly.pdbx_strand_id
1 'polypeptide(L)' 'MIVLQSLHKYQPRLHIVEVKEDGTEEPFVTSKTQMFVFPETQFIAVTAYQNAD' A
#
# COMPACT_ATOMS: atom_id res chain seq x y z
N MET A 1 -6.66 7.89 5.91
CA MET A 1 -5.88 7.33 7.05
C MET A 1 -5.94 5.82 6.96
N ILE A 2 -4.82 5.13 7.13
CA ILE A 2 -4.78 3.65 7.18
C ILE A 2 -4.83 3.25 8.66
N VAL A 3 -5.75 2.34 9.01
CA VAL A 3 -5.86 1.81 10.37
C VAL A 3 -5.06 0.51 10.44
N LEU A 4 -4.16 0.42 11.41
CA LEU A 4 -3.30 -0.74 11.66
C LEU A 4 -3.45 -1.18 13.11
N GLN A 5 -3.30 -2.48 13.34
CA GLN A 5 -3.28 -3.06 14.68
C GLN A 5 -1.83 -3.07 15.19
N SER A 6 -1.63 -2.62 16.43
CA SER A 6 -0.32 -2.69 17.07
C SER A 6 0.17 -4.14 17.17
N LEU A 7 1.49 -4.34 17.14
CA LEU A 7 2.20 -5.62 17.20
C LEU A 7 1.92 -6.57 16.01
N HIS A 8 1.45 -6.04 14.88
CA HIS A 8 1.27 -6.81 13.64
C HIS A 8 2.28 -6.37 12.59
N LYS A 9 2.79 -7.34 11.82
CA LYS A 9 3.70 -7.12 10.69
C LYS A 9 2.91 -6.79 9.42
N TYR A 10 3.31 -5.74 8.72
CA TYR A 10 2.67 -5.27 7.50
C TYR A 10 3.68 -5.17 6.34
N GLN A 11 3.18 -5.36 5.12
CA GLN A 11 3.91 -5.19 3.86
C GLN A 11 3.24 -4.07 3.05
N PRO A 12 3.88 -2.89 2.92
CA PRO A 12 3.44 -1.87 1.98
C PRO A 12 3.42 -2.37 0.53
N ARG A 13 2.46 -1.89 -0.25
CA ARG A 13 2.31 -2.16 -1.69
C ARG A 13 2.09 -0.84 -2.42
N LEU A 14 2.79 -0.63 -3.52
CA LEU A 14 2.60 0.51 -4.40
C LEU A 14 1.76 0.08 -5.60
N HIS A 15 0.68 0.80 -5.85
CA HIS A 15 -0.18 0.59 -7.00
C HIS A 15 -0.10 1.82 -7.92
N ILE A 16 0.27 1.61 -9.18
CA ILE A 16 0.26 2.63 -10.24
C ILE A 16 -0.89 2.28 -11.17
N VAL A 17 -1.86 3.19 -11.29
CA VAL A 17 -3.04 3.03 -12.13
C VAL A 17 -3.02 4.13 -13.19
N GLU A 18 -3.00 3.73 -14.46
CA GLU A 18 -3.18 4.65 -15.58
C GLU A 18 -4.64 5.14 -15.62
N VAL A 19 -4.84 6.46 -15.60
CA VAL A 19 -6.16 7.10 -15.68
C VAL A 19 -6.34 7.66 -17.08
N LYS A 20 -7.45 7.31 -17.76
CA LYS A 20 -7.80 7.90 -19.06
C LYS A 20 -8.50 9.23 -18.85
N GLU A 21 -8.19 10.23 -19.68
CA GLU A 21 -8.78 11.59 -19.59
C GLU A 21 -10.28 11.63 -19.94
N ASP A 22 -10.82 10.59 -20.57
CA ASP A 22 -12.14 10.62 -21.21
C ASP A 22 -13.32 10.41 -20.25
N GLY A 23 -13.23 10.84 -18.99
CA GLY A 23 -14.33 10.98 -18.01
C GLY A 23 -15.26 9.78 -17.79
N THR A 24 -14.97 8.65 -18.42
CA THR A 24 -15.77 7.43 -18.37
C THR A 24 -15.19 6.62 -17.24
N GLU A 25 -15.84 6.73 -16.10
CA GLU A 25 -15.64 5.91 -14.92
C GLU A 25 -16.00 4.45 -15.25
N GLU A 26 -15.24 3.79 -16.13
CA GLU A 26 -15.28 2.33 -16.22
C GLU A 26 -14.56 1.80 -14.98
N PRO A 27 -15.29 1.13 -14.07
CA PRO A 27 -14.73 0.72 -12.81
C PRO A 27 -13.72 -0.39 -13.09
N PHE A 28 -12.44 -0.09 -12.93
CA PHE A 28 -11.39 -1.06 -12.57
C PHE A 28 -11.02 -2.17 -13.58
N VAL A 29 -11.71 -2.36 -14.70
CA VAL A 29 -11.56 -3.61 -15.48
C VAL A 29 -10.47 -3.56 -16.56
N THR A 30 -10.01 -2.39 -17.01
CA THR A 30 -9.07 -2.31 -18.16
C THR A 30 -7.99 -1.24 -18.07
N SER A 31 -7.87 -0.53 -16.95
CA SER A 31 -6.71 0.35 -16.70
C SER A 31 -5.50 -0.49 -16.38
N LYS A 32 -4.39 -0.30 -17.11
CA LYS A 32 -3.10 -0.96 -16.81
C LYS A 32 -2.71 -0.63 -15.37
N THR A 33 -2.94 -1.57 -14.47
CA THR A 33 -2.58 -1.46 -13.05
C THR A 33 -1.32 -2.24 -12.82
N GLN A 34 -0.27 -1.53 -12.42
CA GLN A 34 0.99 -2.15 -12.03
C GLN A 34 1.08 -2.14 -10.50
N MET A 35 1.50 -3.27 -9.94
CA MET A 35 1.66 -3.44 -8.51
C MET A 35 3.10 -3.79 -8.20
N PHE A 36 3.68 -3.06 -7.25
CA PHE A 36 5.06 -3.25 -6.79
C PHE A 36 5.07 -3.55 -5.29
N VAL A 37 5.91 -4.51 -4.91
CA VAL A 37 6.12 -4.93 -3.51
C VAL A 37 7.61 -4.89 -3.23
N PHE A 38 8.00 -4.21 -2.17
CA PHE A 38 9.39 -4.05 -1.72
C PHE A 38 9.54 -4.77 -0.38
N PRO A 39 10.08 -6.01 -0.34
CA PRO A 39 10.17 -6.81 0.89
C PRO A 39 10.92 -6.11 2.04
N GLU A 40 11.88 -5.24 1.71
CA GLU A 40 12.66 -4.43 2.65
C GLU A 40 11.83 -3.36 3.38
N THR A 41 10.62 -3.06 2.90
CA THR A 41 9.72 -2.05 3.49
C THR A 41 8.75 -2.64 4.52
N GLN A 42 8.90 -3.92 4.87
CA GLN A 42 8.11 -4.53 5.94
C GLN A 42 8.38 -3.86 7.28
N PHE A 43 7.33 -3.65 8.07
CA PHE A 43 7.44 -3.08 9.40
C PHE A 43 6.44 -3.72 10.36
N ILE A 44 6.63 -3.51 11.65
CA ILE A 44 5.66 -3.86 12.69
C ILE A 44 5.05 -2.55 13.17
N ALA A 45 3.72 -2.47 13.13
CA ALA A 45 3.02 -1.30 13.69
C ALA A 45 3.16 -1.34 15.22
N VAL A 46 3.60 -0.25 15.82
CA VAL A 46 3.76 -0.13 17.27
C VAL A 46 3.25 1.22 17.75
N THR A 47 2.76 1.28 18.99
CA THR A 47 2.38 2.54 19.64
C THR A 47 3.56 3.26 20.30
N ALA A 48 4.67 2.55 20.52
CA ALA A 48 5.96 3.07 20.97
C ALA A 48 7.10 2.19 20.41
N TYR A 49 8.25 2.79 20.14
CA TYR A 49 9.44 2.03 19.72
C TYR A 49 9.85 1.03 20.80
N GLN A 50 10.18 -0.19 20.38
CA GLN A 50 10.57 -1.28 21.28
C GLN A 50 12.07 -1.59 21.23
N ASN A 51 12.71 -1.35 20.09
CA ASN A 51 14.14 -1.56 19.95
C ASN A 51 14.89 -0.46 20.71
N ALA A 52 15.91 -0.86 21.47
CA ALA A 52 16.76 0.05 22.25
C ALA A 52 18.12 0.33 21.57
N ASP A 53 18.38 -0.33 20.43
CA ASP A 53 19.50 -0.05 19.54
C ASP A 53 19.30 1.26 18.75
#